data_AF-A0A659UIV3-F1
#
_entry.id   AF-A0A659UIV3-F1
#
_cell.length_a   1.000
_cell.length_b   1.000
_cell.length_c   1.000
_cell.angle_alpha   90.00
_cell.angle_beta   90.00
_cell.angle_gamma   90.00
#
_symmetry.space_group_name_H-M   'P 1'
#
loop_
_entity.id
_entity.type
_entity.pdbx_description
1 polymer ?
#
loop_
_entity_poly.entity_id
_entity_poly.type
_entity_poly.pdbx_seq_one_letter_code
_entity_poly.pdbx_strand_id
1 'polypeptide(L)'
;AAVVLGDAAGSYTISQAGSAIRFTIGKAGGGGFDGAFARFKGTIRIDNDDIGRSKVDLTIYPESVGTGQGRIDAFLRSDAVFDAANSPEIQFRSTSVSRTGDTTALVTGRLTARGKTFP
;
A
#
# COMPACT_ATOMS: atom_id res chain seq x y z
N ALA A 1 -25.96 -4.81 -12.11
CA ALA A 1 -25.40 -4.47 -13.44
C ALA A 1 -23.97 -4.98 -13.48
N ALA A 2 -23.52 -5.56 -14.60
CA ALA A 2 -22.10 -5.92 -14.77
C ALA A 2 -21.29 -4.62 -14.85
N VAL A 3 -20.24 -4.49 -14.04
CA VAL A 3 -19.34 -3.35 -14.09
C VAL A 3 -18.53 -3.45 -15.38
N VAL A 4 -18.77 -2.55 -16.32
CA VAL A 4 -17.97 -2.47 -17.56
C VAL A 4 -16.72 -1.67 -17.24
N LEU A 5 -15.53 -2.17 -17.59
CA LEU A 5 -14.26 -1.49 -17.27
C LEU A 5 -14.18 -0.05 -17.78
N GLY A 6 -14.89 0.27 -18.87
CA GLY A 6 -14.98 1.63 -19.39
C GLY A 6 -15.61 2.64 -18.44
N ASP A 7 -16.52 2.21 -17.56
CA ASP A 7 -17.08 3.09 -16.52
C ASP A 7 -16.08 3.34 -15.37
N ALA A 8 -15.07 2.48 -15.23
CA ALA A 8 -14.03 2.58 -14.21
C ALA A 8 -12.72 3.19 -14.75
N ALA A 9 -12.67 3.57 -16.02
CA ALA A 9 -11.50 4.19 -16.62
C ALA A 9 -11.32 5.62 -16.10
N GLY A 10 -10.09 5.98 -15.76
CA GLY A 10 -9.80 7.31 -15.24
C GLY A 10 -8.62 7.37 -14.30
N SER A 11 -8.41 8.57 -13.76
CA SER A 11 -7.38 8.85 -12.77
C SER A 11 -8.04 9.10 -11.42
N TYR A 12 -7.65 8.31 -10.44
CA TYR A 12 -8.18 8.34 -9.09
C TYR A 12 -7.09 8.73 -8.12
N THR A 13 -7.44 9.57 -7.15
CA THR A 13 -6.59 9.84 -5.98
C THR A 13 -7.09 8.99 -4.83
N ILE A 14 -6.17 8.29 -4.16
CA ILE A 14 -6.50 7.51 -2.98
C ILE A 14 -6.81 8.49 -1.84
N SER A 15 -8.06 8.50 -1.38
CA SER A 15 -8.48 9.31 -0.25
C SER A 15 -8.14 8.60 1.05
N GLN A 16 -7.43 9.28 1.95
CA GLN A 16 -7.06 8.73 3.26
C GLN A 16 -8.30 8.40 4.11
N ALA A 17 -9.37 9.20 4.00
CA ALA A 17 -10.60 9.01 4.78
C ALA A 17 -11.41 7.77 4.34
N GLY A 18 -11.32 7.36 3.08
CA GLY A 18 -12.06 6.22 2.52
C GLY A 18 -11.21 4.97 2.33
N SER A 19 -9.93 5.01 2.70
CA SER A 19 -8.97 3.94 2.45
C SER A 19 -8.23 3.56 3.73
N ALA A 20 -7.68 2.36 3.77
CA ALA A 20 -6.84 1.93 4.88
C ALA A 20 -5.69 1.06 4.39
N ILE A 21 -4.51 1.24 4.98
CA ILE A 21 -3.38 0.33 4.83
C ILE A 21 -3.17 -0.33 6.17
N ARG A 22 -3.40 -1.65 6.22
CA ARG A 22 -3.33 -2.46 7.43
C ARG A 22 -2.39 -3.64 7.22
N PHE A 23 -1.79 -4.09 8.30
CA PHE A 23 -0.97 -5.29 8.33
C PHE A 23 -1.23 -6.06 9.63
N THR A 24 -0.95 -7.36 9.59
CA THR A 24 -1.08 -8.26 10.75
C THR A 24 0.22 -9.02 10.89
N ILE A 25 0.79 -9.02 12.10
CA ILE A 25 1.96 -9.82 12.44
C ILE A 25 1.53 -10.90 13.43
N GLY A 26 1.57 -12.15 12.99
CA GLY A 26 1.32 -13.31 13.85
C GLY A 26 2.55 -13.71 14.66
N LYS A 27 2.33 -14.32 15.82
CA LYS A 27 3.37 -14.96 16.63
C LYS A 27 3.15 -16.47 16.68
N ALA A 28 4.23 -17.26 16.53
CA ALA A 28 4.18 -18.71 16.69
C ALA A 28 3.70 -19.08 18.11
N GLY A 29 2.72 -19.99 18.19
CA GLY A 29 2.06 -20.38 19.45
C GLY A 29 0.83 -19.54 19.82
N GLY A 30 0.40 -18.62 18.96
CA GLY A 30 -0.81 -17.81 19.16
C GLY A 30 -0.52 -16.38 19.62
N GLY A 31 -1.42 -15.47 19.25
CA GLY A 31 -1.26 -14.03 19.45
C GLY A 31 -0.57 -13.33 18.27
N GLY A 32 -0.30 -12.04 18.45
CA GLY A 32 0.18 -11.14 17.41
C GLY A 32 -0.30 -9.73 17.66
N PHE A 33 -0.13 -8.86 16.67
CA PHE A 33 -0.74 -7.55 16.69
C PHE A 33 -1.10 -7.12 15.27
N ASP A 34 -2.15 -6.31 15.20
CA ASP A 34 -2.52 -5.60 14.00
C ASP A 34 -1.93 -4.19 14.04
N GLY A 35 -1.60 -3.68 12.86
CA GLY A 35 -1.17 -2.32 12.70
C GLY A 35 -1.75 -1.68 11.45
N ALA A 36 -1.70 -0.36 11.43
CA ALA A 36 -2.13 0.44 10.29
C ALA A 36 -1.21 1.65 10.12
N PHE A 37 -1.19 2.20 8.91
CA PHE A 37 -0.59 3.50 8.64
C PHE A 37 -1.69 4.55 8.51
N ALA A 38 -1.65 5.55 9.39
CA ALA A 38 -2.66 6.60 9.35
C ALA A 38 -2.43 7.59 8.20
N ARG A 39 -1.20 7.76 7.70
CA ARG A 39 -0.85 8.69 6.63
C ARG A 39 -0.29 7.96 5.42
N PHE A 40 -0.90 8.21 4.28
CA PHE A 40 -0.46 7.73 2.98
C PHE A 40 -1.11 8.59 1.90
N LYS A 41 -0.53 8.56 0.71
CA LYS A 41 -1.09 9.17 -0.50
C LYS A 41 -0.84 8.24 -1.68
N GLY A 42 -1.69 8.32 -2.68
CA GLY A 42 -1.45 7.56 -3.89
C GLY A 42 -2.43 7.88 -4.99
N THR A 43 -2.15 7.32 -6.15
CA THR A 43 -2.96 7.47 -7.35
C THR A 43 -3.13 6.14 -8.03
N ILE A 44 -4.29 5.94 -8.64
CA ILE A 44 -4.59 4.79 -9.48
C ILE A 44 -5.03 5.34 -10.83
N ARG A 45 -4.37 4.93 -11.90
CA ARG A 45 -4.80 5.20 -13.27
C ARG A 45 -5.28 3.91 -13.88
N ILE A 46 -6.56 3.85 -14.25
CA ILE A 46 -7.16 2.73 -14.96
C ILE A 46 -7.27 3.12 -16.43
N ASP A 47 -6.69 2.29 -17.28
CA ASP A 47 -6.70 2.45 -18.72
C ASP A 47 -7.81 1.59 -19.33
N ASN A 48 -8.70 2.21 -20.11
CA ASN A 48 -9.87 1.56 -20.69
C ASN A 48 -9.50 0.58 -21.82
N ASP A 49 -8.55 0.99 -22.65
CA ASP A 49 -8.21 0.27 -23.88
C ASP A 49 -7.32 -0.94 -23.58
N ASP A 50 -6.43 -0.78 -22.60
CA ASP A 50 -5.50 -1.81 -22.18
C ASP A 50 -5.19 -1.69 -20.69
N ILE A 51 -5.82 -2.55 -19.89
CA ILE A 51 -5.61 -2.59 -18.44
C ILE A 51 -4.14 -2.80 -18.06
N GLY A 52 -3.31 -3.41 -18.93
CA GLY A 52 -1.87 -3.57 -18.73
C GLY A 52 -1.10 -2.25 -18.69
N ARG A 53 -1.68 -1.16 -19.20
CA ARG A 53 -1.13 0.20 -19.12
C ARG A 53 -1.57 0.94 -17.85
N SER A 54 -2.45 0.36 -17.05
CA SER A 54 -2.87 0.92 -15.78
C SER A 54 -1.70 1.04 -14.81
N LYS A 55 -1.76 1.99 -13.90
CA LYS A 55 -0.68 2.26 -12.94
C LYS A 55 -1.22 2.49 -11.54
N VAL A 56 -0.49 2.00 -10.55
CA VAL A 56 -0.72 2.23 -9.13
C VAL A 56 0.56 2.78 -8.50
N ASP A 57 0.39 3.91 -7.83
CA ASP A 57 1.45 4.68 -7.21
C ASP A 57 1.04 4.99 -5.77
N LEU A 58 1.82 4.51 -4.80
CA LEU A 58 1.51 4.68 -3.38
C LEU A 58 2.74 5.11 -2.60
N THR A 59 2.56 6.09 -1.73
CA THR A 59 3.54 6.55 -0.74
C THR A 59 2.91 6.43 0.64
N ILE A 60 3.59 5.71 1.53
CA ILE A 60 3.20 5.46 2.91
C ILE A 60 4.20 6.16 3.82
N TYR A 61 3.70 6.77 4.88
CA TYR A 61 4.48 7.54 5.83
C TYR A 61 4.67 6.72 7.12
N PRO A 62 5.86 6.10 7.34
CA PRO A 62 6.06 5.14 8.41
C PRO A 62 5.99 5.75 9.81
N GLU A 63 6.18 7.07 9.97
CA GLU A 63 5.96 7.74 11.25
C GLU A 63 4.51 7.65 11.72
N SER A 64 3.57 7.43 10.79
CA SER A 64 2.15 7.29 11.08
C SER A 64 1.71 5.87 11.46
N VAL A 65 2.66 4.93 11.59
CA VAL A 65 2.36 3.56 12.01
C VAL A 65 1.74 3.55 13.40
N GLY A 66 0.72 2.72 13.60
CA GLY A 66 0.05 2.56 14.88
C GLY A 66 -0.55 1.17 15.05
N THR A 67 -0.38 0.62 16.24
CA THR A 67 -0.88 -0.70 16.69
C THR A 67 -1.79 -0.58 17.91
N GLY A 68 -1.96 0.65 18.43
CA GLY A 68 -2.62 0.92 19.71
C GLY A 68 -1.72 0.67 20.93
N GLN A 69 -0.49 0.17 20.74
CA GLN A 69 0.48 -0.09 21.80
C GLN A 69 1.70 0.81 21.63
N GLY A 70 1.79 1.89 22.40
CA GLY A 70 2.81 2.93 22.21
C GLY A 70 4.26 2.42 22.20
N ARG A 71 4.58 1.37 22.96
CA ARG A 71 5.92 0.75 22.95
C ARG A 71 6.23 0.03 21.62
N ILE A 72 5.25 -0.66 21.04
CA ILE A 72 5.40 -1.32 19.74
C ILE A 72 5.49 -0.24 18.65
N ASP A 73 4.65 0.78 18.72
CA ASP A 73 4.67 1.90 17.76
C ASP A 73 6.03 2.60 17.75
N ALA A 74 6.61 2.87 18.92
CA ALA A 74 7.94 3.46 19.04
C ALA A 74 9.03 2.57 18.45
N PHE A 75 8.95 1.25 18.66
CA PHE A 75 9.88 0.29 18.08
C PHE A 75 9.74 0.16 16.55
N LEU A 76 8.51 0.17 16.03
CA LEU A 76 8.28 0.15 14.58
C LEU A 76 8.86 1.40 13.90
N ARG A 77 8.73 2.58 14.53
CA ARG A 77 9.28 3.84 13.99
C ARG A 77 10.80 3.93 14.07
N SER A 78 11.45 3.15 14.93
CA SER A 78 12.90 3.25 15.15
C SER A 78 13.70 2.71 13.96
N ASP A 79 15.00 3.01 13.98
CA ASP A 79 16.01 2.52 13.02
C ASP A 79 16.09 0.99 12.89
N ALA A 80 15.63 0.25 13.90
CA ALA A 80 15.56 -1.20 13.87
C ALA A 80 14.57 -1.71 12.81
N VAL A 81 13.43 -1.03 12.63
CA VAL A 81 12.34 -1.50 11.75
C VAL A 81 12.15 -0.60 10.53
N PHE A 82 11.45 0.54 10.66
CA PHE A 82 11.15 1.43 9.52
C PHE A 82 12.11 2.59 9.38
N ASP A 83 12.86 2.95 10.42
CA ASP A 83 13.76 4.11 10.45
C ASP A 83 13.05 5.38 10.00
N ALA A 84 11.89 5.68 10.60
CA ALA A 84 11.00 6.73 10.11
C ALA A 84 11.64 8.14 10.11
N ALA A 85 12.68 8.34 10.92
CA ALA A 85 13.42 9.60 10.96
C ALA A 85 14.31 9.83 9.73
N ASN A 86 14.98 8.78 9.23
CA ASN A 86 15.89 8.88 8.09
C ASN A 86 15.29 8.35 6.77
N SER A 87 14.23 7.55 6.87
CA SER A 87 13.49 6.97 5.75
C SER A 87 12.00 7.35 5.86
N PRO A 88 11.65 8.61 5.56
CA PRO A 88 10.30 9.15 5.81
C PRO A 88 9.23 8.62 4.85
N GLU A 89 9.59 7.83 3.84
CA GLU A 89 8.65 7.28 2.87
C GLU A 89 8.91 5.80 2.58
N ILE A 90 7.84 5.02 2.54
CA ILE A 90 7.76 3.71 1.91
C ILE A 90 6.97 3.89 0.61
N GLN A 91 7.47 3.39 -0.51
CA GLN A 91 6.87 3.62 -1.82
C GLN A 91 6.55 2.32 -2.53
N PHE A 92 5.35 2.19 -3.08
CA PHE A 92 4.98 1.13 -4.00
C PHE A 92 4.71 1.72 -5.39
N ARG A 93 5.33 1.12 -6.40
CA ARG A 93 5.21 1.53 -7.81
C ARG A 93 4.89 0.30 -8.67
N SER A 94 3.70 0.24 -9.25
CA SER A 94 3.33 -0.87 -10.14
C SER A 94 4.27 -0.95 -11.35
N THR A 95 4.64 -2.17 -11.72
CA THR A 95 5.40 -2.48 -12.93
C THR A 95 4.55 -3.22 -13.96
N SER A 96 3.50 -3.93 -13.53
CA SER A 96 2.56 -4.63 -14.40
C SER A 96 1.19 -4.72 -13.74
N VAL A 97 0.15 -4.69 -14.56
CA VAL A 97 -1.23 -4.95 -14.15
C VAL A 97 -1.80 -6.00 -15.11
N SER A 98 -2.30 -7.11 -14.59
CA SER A 98 -2.93 -8.15 -15.39
C SER A 98 -4.33 -8.41 -14.87
N ARG A 99 -5.34 -8.35 -15.74
CA ARG A 99 -6.70 -8.74 -15.37
C ARG A 99 -6.72 -10.22 -14.97
N THR A 100 -7.37 -10.54 -13.86
CA THR A 100 -7.54 -11.92 -13.37
C THR A 100 -9.00 -12.36 -13.33
N GLY A 101 -9.92 -11.43 -13.58
CA GLY A 101 -11.35 -11.69 -13.69
C GLY A 101 -12.11 -10.42 -14.06
N ASP A 102 -13.44 -10.48 -14.03
CA ASP A 102 -14.25 -9.36 -14.51
C ASP A 102 -14.02 -8.06 -13.73
N THR A 103 -13.81 -8.16 -12.42
CA THR A 103 -13.62 -7.03 -11.50
C THR A 103 -12.31 -7.12 -10.71
N THR A 104 -11.39 -8.00 -11.12
CA THR A 104 -10.15 -8.28 -10.40
C THR A 104 -8.93 -8.18 -11.31
N ALA A 105 -7.82 -7.74 -10.72
CA ALA A 105 -6.52 -7.68 -11.38
C ALA A 105 -5.40 -8.06 -10.41
N LEU A 106 -4.35 -8.66 -10.94
CA LEU A 106 -3.06 -8.81 -10.30
C LEU A 106 -2.22 -7.58 -10.60
N VAL A 107 -1.75 -6.90 -9.56
CA VAL A 107 -0.84 -5.75 -9.67
C VAL A 107 0.51 -6.16 -9.11
N THR A 108 1.52 -6.22 -9.99
CA THR A 108 2.92 -6.44 -9.61
C THR A 108 3.61 -5.08 -9.54
N GLY A 109 4.49 -4.88 -8.56
CA GLY A 109 5.16 -3.60 -8.40
C GLY A 109 6.32 -3.64 -7.43
N ARG A 110 7.17 -2.63 -7.54
CA ARG A 110 8.33 -2.46 -6.68
C ARG A 110 7.93 -1.80 -5.37
N LEU A 111 8.23 -2.45 -4.26
CA LEU A 111 8.13 -1.88 -2.92
C LEU A 111 9.50 -1.39 -2.46
N THR A 112 9.62 -0.11 -2.15
CA THR A 112 10.83 0.50 -1.61
C THR A 112 10.61 0.91 -0.16
N ALA A 113 11.42 0.38 0.75
CA ALA A 113 11.41 0.72 2.16
C ALA A 113 12.87 0.81 2.64
N ARG A 114 13.20 1.84 3.43
CA ARG A 114 14.56 2.06 3.95
C ARG A 114 15.64 2.04 2.88
N GLY A 115 15.36 2.69 1.76
CA GLY A 115 16.27 2.74 0.60
C GLY A 115 16.49 1.41 -0.13
N LYS A 116 15.83 0.33 0.29
CA LYS A 116 15.90 -0.98 -0.37
C LYS A 116 14.64 -1.23 -1.18
N THR A 117 14.79 -1.68 -2.41
CA THR A 117 13.69 -1.99 -3.32
C THR A 117 13.55 -3.49 -3.53
N PHE A 118 12.33 -4.00 -3.39
CA PHE A 118 11.94 -5.38 -3.61
C PHE A 118 10.85 -5.46 -4.69
N PRO A 119 10.84 -6.51 -5.53
CA PRO A 119 9.78 -6.76 -6.52
C PRO A 119 8.50 -7.34 -5.91
#